data_AF-A0A2E6S3R6-F1
#
_entry.id   AF-A0A2E6S3R6-F1
#
_cell.length_a   1.000
_cell.length_b   1.000
_cell.length_c   1.000
_cell.angle_alpha   90.00
_cell.angle_beta   90.00
_cell.angle_gamma   90.00
#
_symmetry.space_group_name_H-M   'P 1'
#
loop_
_entity.id
_entity.type
_entity.pdbx_description
1 polymer ?
#
loop_
_entity_poly.entity_id
_entity_poly.type
_entity_poly.pdbx_seq_one_letter_code
_entity_poly.pdbx_strand_id
1 'polypeptide(L)'
;MKALISVISLFTLIHAQSDQEIQNIEHMPLHTKLLWGEKGFFRQLNFGPETRKDELKLRVKMLQNHQKLALVSLGLIAYQSSLGNKMKEGDYTVREEHKRLSMITWGAYMTSASLSYFAPPAQKYDSKISSMKIHRWLSYVHFVGMMAVPVLGKNIVTSNDYDKALKQHQTVANITFMSMSLSALLTFLPY
;
A
#
# COMPACT_ATOMS: atom_id res chain seq x y z
N MET A 1 -8.23 -49.82 15.14
CA MET A 1 -7.17 -48.87 15.55
C MET A 1 -6.26 -48.43 14.39
N LYS A 2 -5.70 -49.35 13.59
CA LYS A 2 -4.85 -49.00 12.42
C LYS A 2 -5.56 -48.13 11.36
N ALA A 3 -6.82 -48.43 11.03
CA ALA A 3 -7.60 -47.65 10.07
C ALA A 3 -7.87 -46.20 10.54
N LEU A 4 -8.13 -45.99 11.83
CA LEU A 4 -8.37 -44.66 12.41
C LEU A 4 -7.10 -43.80 12.39
N ILE A 5 -5.93 -44.40 12.66
CA ILE A 5 -4.63 -43.72 12.61
C ILE A 5 -4.29 -43.33 11.16
N SER A 6 -4.52 -44.21 10.17
CA SER A 6 -4.32 -43.88 8.76
C SER A 6 -5.23 -42.75 8.27
N VAL A 7 -6.49 -42.69 8.72
CA VAL A 7 -7.41 -41.60 8.34
C VAL A 7 -6.96 -40.26 8.94
N ILE A 8 -6.51 -40.23 10.19
CA ILE A 8 -5.99 -39.01 10.83
C ILE A 8 -4.71 -38.54 10.12
N SER A 9 -3.79 -39.45 9.76
CA SER A 9 -2.59 -39.12 9.00
C SER A 9 -2.89 -38.60 7.59
N LEU A 10 -3.93 -39.14 6.92
CA LEU A 10 -4.36 -38.67 5.61
C LEU A 10 -4.97 -37.26 5.69
N PHE A 11 -5.77 -37.01 6.73
CA PHE A 11 -6.37 -35.69 6.98
C PHE A 11 -5.32 -34.61 7.29
N THR A 12 -4.28 -34.94 8.07
CA THR A 12 -3.20 -33.98 8.38
C THR A 12 -2.33 -33.68 7.16
N LEU A 13 -2.07 -34.68 6.30
CA LEU A 13 -1.37 -34.49 5.03
C LEU A 13 -2.16 -33.58 4.07
N ILE A 14 -3.47 -33.80 3.92
CA ILE A 14 -4.33 -32.97 3.06
C ILE A 14 -4.36 -31.51 3.54
N HIS A 15 -4.48 -31.28 4.86
CA HIS A 15 -4.45 -29.91 5.41
C HIS A 15 -3.10 -29.23 5.17
N ALA A 16 -1.99 -29.93 5.44
CA ALA A 16 -0.64 -29.40 5.26
C ALA A 16 -0.35 -29.06 3.78
N GLN A 17 -0.85 -29.86 2.83
CA GLN A 17 -0.70 -29.60 1.40
C GLN A 17 -1.55 -28.40 0.94
N SER A 18 -2.76 -28.22 1.50
CA SER A 18 -3.60 -27.05 1.19
C SER A 18 -2.99 -25.71 1.63
N ASP A 19 -2.15 -25.71 2.68
CA ASP A 19 -1.43 -24.53 3.15
C ASP A 19 -0.24 -24.15 2.23
N GLN A 20 0.14 -25.03 1.30
CA GLN A 20 1.25 -24.80 0.38
C GLN A 20 0.83 -24.36 -1.03
N GLU A 21 -0.45 -24.46 -1.37
CA GLU A 21 -0.95 -24.08 -2.69
C GLU A 21 -1.67 -22.72 -2.68
N ILE A 22 -1.58 -21.99 -3.79
CA ILE A 22 -2.31 -20.71 -3.95
C ILE A 22 -3.70 -21.02 -4.50
N GLN A 23 -4.73 -20.69 -3.72
CA GLN A 23 -6.12 -20.86 -4.12
C GLN A 23 -6.55 -19.74 -5.09
N ASN A 24 -7.27 -20.12 -6.14
CA ASN A 24 -7.83 -19.23 -7.16
C ASN A 24 -6.76 -18.38 -7.88
N ILE A 25 -5.67 -19.04 -8.31
CA ILE A 25 -4.50 -18.39 -8.92
C ILE A 25 -4.83 -17.58 -10.19
N GLU A 26 -5.90 -17.95 -10.90
CA GLU A 26 -6.43 -17.24 -12.07
C GLU A 26 -6.84 -15.79 -11.77
N HIS A 27 -7.17 -15.49 -10.50
CA HIS A 27 -7.50 -14.15 -10.02
C HIS A 27 -6.30 -13.37 -9.46
N MET A 28 -5.08 -13.91 -9.56
CA MET A 28 -3.87 -13.24 -9.11
C MET A 28 -3.63 -11.94 -9.91
N PRO A 29 -3.32 -10.82 -9.24
CA PRO A 29 -3.00 -9.57 -9.93
C PRO A 29 -1.77 -9.69 -10.83
N LEU A 30 -1.81 -8.99 -11.97
CA LEU A 30 -0.73 -9.01 -12.96
C LEU A 30 0.64 -8.66 -12.36
N HIS A 31 0.74 -7.59 -11.56
CA HIS A 31 2.01 -7.20 -10.94
C HIS A 31 2.58 -8.30 -10.03
N THR A 32 1.72 -8.97 -9.25
CA THR A 32 2.14 -10.09 -8.40
C THR A 32 2.62 -11.26 -9.24
N LYS A 33 1.93 -11.57 -10.35
CA LYS A 33 2.31 -12.63 -11.28
C LYS A 33 3.65 -12.35 -11.96
N LEU A 34 3.90 -11.10 -12.36
CA LEU A 34 5.17 -10.67 -12.97
C LEU A 34 6.34 -10.70 -11.98
N LEU A 35 6.10 -10.40 -10.70
CA LEU A 35 7.15 -10.39 -9.68
C LEU A 35 7.42 -11.78 -9.10
N TRP A 36 6.36 -12.53 -8.78
CA TRP A 36 6.43 -13.73 -7.93
C TRP A 36 5.89 -15.02 -8.57
N GLY A 37 5.31 -14.95 -9.78
CA GLY A 37 4.89 -16.14 -10.51
C GLY A 37 6.06 -17.07 -10.84
N GLU A 38 5.79 -18.26 -11.39
CA GLU A 38 6.84 -19.26 -11.69
C GLU A 38 8.00 -18.71 -12.54
N LYS A 39 7.69 -17.85 -13.51
CA LYS A 39 8.67 -17.14 -14.34
C LYS A 39 8.84 -15.67 -13.94
N GLY A 40 8.43 -15.32 -12.73
CA GLY A 40 8.46 -13.96 -12.21
C GLY A 40 9.87 -13.48 -11.90
N PHE A 41 10.05 -12.16 -11.88
CA PHE A 41 11.34 -11.49 -11.69
C PHE A 41 12.11 -12.01 -10.46
N PHE A 42 11.46 -12.14 -9.30
CA PHE A 42 12.14 -12.60 -8.09
C PHE A 42 12.53 -14.08 -8.15
N ARG A 43 11.75 -14.93 -8.84
CA ARG A 43 12.11 -16.34 -9.06
C ARG A 43 13.34 -16.48 -9.95
N GLN A 44 13.41 -15.68 -11.02
CA GLN A 44 14.56 -15.70 -11.94
C GLN A 44 15.88 -15.30 -11.25
N LEU A 45 15.81 -14.44 -10.24
CA LEU A 45 16.96 -13.98 -9.47
C LEU A 45 17.29 -14.86 -8.26
N ASN A 46 16.56 -15.95 -8.05
CA ASN A 46 16.60 -16.74 -6.81
C ASN A 46 16.45 -15.87 -5.55
N PHE A 47 15.56 -14.89 -5.62
CA PHE A 47 15.30 -13.91 -4.56
C PHE A 47 13.98 -14.22 -3.85
N GLY A 48 14.03 -14.25 -2.52
CA GLY A 48 12.87 -14.49 -1.66
C GLY A 48 12.95 -15.83 -0.93
N PRO A 49 11.91 -16.18 -0.15
CA PRO A 49 11.91 -17.43 0.61
C PRO A 49 11.76 -18.68 -0.28
N GLU A 50 12.43 -19.75 0.12
CA GLU A 50 12.41 -21.05 -0.58
C GLU A 50 11.08 -21.80 -0.42
N THR A 51 10.39 -21.59 0.71
CA THR A 51 9.16 -22.32 1.02
C THR A 51 7.94 -21.40 0.98
N ARG A 52 6.80 -21.95 0.53
CA ARG A 52 5.52 -21.21 0.55
C ARG A 52 5.16 -20.68 1.93
N LYS A 53 5.43 -21.47 2.97
CA LYS A 53 5.17 -21.09 4.36
C LYS A 53 5.96 -19.83 4.75
N ASP A 54 7.21 -19.74 4.34
CA ASP A 54 8.04 -18.57 4.65
C ASP A 54 7.69 -17.36 3.79
N GLU A 55 7.22 -17.56 2.55
CA GLU A 55 6.62 -16.48 1.76
C GLU A 55 5.39 -15.89 2.40
N LEU A 56 4.52 -16.71 2.96
CA LEU A 56 3.33 -16.25 3.67
C LEU A 56 3.71 -15.46 4.93
N LYS A 57 4.70 -15.93 5.70
CA LYS A 57 5.26 -15.17 6.84
C LYS A 57 5.83 -13.82 6.39
N LEU A 58 6.61 -13.80 5.30
CA LEU A 58 7.18 -12.58 4.75
C LEU A 58 6.08 -11.62 4.30
N ARG A 59 5.07 -12.11 3.57
CA ARG A 59 3.91 -11.32 3.16
C ARG A 59 3.20 -10.69 4.35
N VAL A 60 2.89 -11.47 5.39
CA VAL A 60 2.23 -10.94 6.59
C VAL A 60 3.08 -9.83 7.22
N LYS A 61 4.38 -10.06 7.40
CA LYS A 61 5.29 -9.05 7.97
C LYS A 61 5.35 -7.78 7.12
N MET A 62 5.46 -7.91 5.80
CA MET A 62 5.47 -6.78 4.86
C MET A 62 4.16 -5.99 4.93
N LEU A 63 3.01 -6.66 4.92
CA LEU A 63 1.70 -6.01 4.96
C LEU A 63 1.39 -5.35 6.32
N GLN A 64 1.81 -5.95 7.43
CA GLN A 64 1.73 -5.33 8.75
C GLN A 64 2.58 -4.06 8.83
N ASN A 65 3.80 -4.10 8.27
CA ASN A 65 4.66 -2.92 8.21
C ASN A 65 4.13 -1.85 7.25
N HIS A 66 3.53 -2.26 6.12
CA HIS A 66 2.80 -1.36 5.21
C HIS A 66 1.71 -0.61 5.99
N GLN A 67 0.85 -1.32 6.72
CA GLN A 67 -0.23 -0.71 7.51
C GLN A 67 0.29 0.27 8.56
N LYS A 68 1.32 -0.11 9.34
CA LYS A 68 1.94 0.77 10.33
C LYS A 68 2.50 2.05 9.70
N LEU A 69 3.30 1.92 8.65
CA LEU A 69 3.88 3.06 7.95
C LEU A 69 2.82 3.88 7.18
N ALA A 70 1.74 3.25 6.71
CA ALA A 70 0.63 3.95 6.07
C ALA A 70 -0.10 4.86 7.06
N LEU A 71 -0.34 4.38 8.29
CA LEU A 71 -0.93 5.20 9.37
C LEU A 71 0.00 6.34 9.80
N VAL A 72 1.31 6.08 9.92
CA VAL A 72 2.31 7.14 10.16
C VAL A 72 2.27 8.17 9.02
N SER A 73 2.25 7.72 7.77
CA SER A 73 2.17 8.61 6.60
C SER A 73 0.89 9.44 6.61
N LEU A 74 -0.24 8.86 7.01
CA LEU A 74 -1.52 9.58 7.12
C LEU A 74 -1.43 10.71 8.16
N GLY A 75 -0.83 10.44 9.33
CA GLY A 75 -0.58 11.46 10.36
C GLY A 75 0.37 12.56 9.89
N LEU A 76 1.44 12.19 9.17
CA LEU A 76 2.38 13.15 8.58
C LEU A 76 1.71 14.06 7.53
N ILE A 77 0.86 13.51 6.65
CA ILE A 77 0.09 14.30 5.68
C ILE A 77 -0.87 15.26 6.40
N ALA A 78 -1.55 14.79 7.46
CA ALA A 78 -2.45 15.65 8.22
C ALA A 78 -1.71 16.84 8.85
N TYR A 79 -0.57 16.60 9.48
CA TYR A 79 0.26 17.67 10.06
C TYR A 79 0.83 18.60 8.98
N GLN A 80 1.35 18.04 7.89
CA GLN A 80 1.87 18.81 6.75
C GLN A 80 0.77 19.69 6.11
N SER A 81 -0.47 19.19 6.02
CA SER A 81 -1.64 19.94 5.53
C SER A 81 -1.97 21.12 6.45
N SER A 82 -1.89 20.94 7.77
CA SER A 82 -2.04 22.03 8.75
C SER A 82 -1.03 23.17 8.50
N LEU A 83 0.25 22.84 8.26
CA LEU A 83 1.24 23.86 7.89
C LEU A 83 0.95 24.52 6.53
N GLY A 84 0.39 23.76 5.58
CA GLY A 84 -0.05 24.31 4.29
C GLY A 84 -1.15 25.35 4.45
N ASN A 85 -2.10 25.12 5.36
CA ASN A 85 -3.17 26.07 5.65
C ASN A 85 -2.63 27.35 6.33
N LYS A 86 -1.68 27.23 7.27
CA LYS A 86 -0.99 28.40 7.85
C LYS A 86 -0.33 29.28 6.79
N MET A 87 0.36 28.67 5.82
CA MET A 87 0.94 29.43 4.69
C MET A 87 -0.12 30.13 3.84
N LYS A 88 -1.27 29.48 3.59
CA LYS A 88 -2.40 30.11 2.89
C LYS A 88 -2.97 31.30 3.66
N GLU A 89 -2.95 31.26 4.98
CA GLU A 89 -3.36 32.35 5.88
C GLU A 89 -2.30 33.46 6.01
N GLY A 90 -1.12 33.29 5.39
CA GLY A 90 -0.06 34.28 5.33
C GLY A 90 1.14 34.00 6.23
N ASP A 91 1.11 32.96 7.07
CA ASP A 91 2.25 32.56 7.87
C ASP A 91 3.23 31.71 7.05
N TYR A 92 4.15 32.39 6.37
CA TYR A 92 5.21 31.74 5.60
C TYR A 92 6.41 31.28 6.44
N THR A 93 6.42 31.51 7.76
CA THR A 93 7.52 31.07 8.63
C THR A 93 7.61 29.54 8.72
N VAL A 94 6.48 28.85 8.54
CA VAL A 94 6.39 27.38 8.54
C VAL A 94 6.76 26.72 7.21
N ARG A 95 7.13 27.51 6.19
CA ARG A 95 7.37 27.00 4.82
C ARG A 95 8.46 25.93 4.76
N GLU A 96 9.57 26.14 5.46
CA GLU A 96 10.67 25.17 5.46
C GLU A 96 10.31 23.90 6.23
N GLU A 97 9.49 24.00 7.28
CA GLU A 97 8.94 22.83 7.96
C GLU A 97 7.99 22.05 7.06
N HIS A 98 7.09 22.72 6.33
CA HIS A 98 6.19 22.09 5.37
C HIS A 98 6.96 21.34 4.27
N LYS A 99 8.02 21.94 3.71
CA LYS A 99 8.89 21.30 2.72
C LYS A 99 9.63 20.09 3.29
N ARG A 100 10.20 20.22 4.49
CA ARG A 100 10.91 19.13 5.16
C ARG A 100 9.98 17.95 5.43
N LEU A 101 8.79 18.22 5.97
CA LEU A 101 7.77 17.20 6.14
C LEU A 101 7.34 16.58 4.82
N SER A 102 7.21 17.35 3.75
CA SER A 102 6.90 16.78 2.43
C SER A 102 7.88 15.70 2.00
N MET A 103 9.18 15.87 2.27
CA MET A 103 10.19 14.85 1.95
C MET A 103 10.06 13.62 2.85
N ILE A 104 9.87 13.83 4.16
CA ILE A 104 9.71 12.74 5.15
C ILE A 104 8.45 11.94 4.84
N THR A 105 7.31 12.62 4.64
CA THR A 105 6.02 12.04 4.29
C THR A 105 6.12 11.22 3.02
N TRP A 106 6.74 11.77 1.96
CA TRP A 106 6.91 11.05 0.71
C TRP A 106 7.79 9.81 0.88
N GLY A 107 8.89 9.89 1.62
CA GLY A 107 9.75 8.74 1.91
C GLY A 107 9.03 7.64 2.71
N ALA A 108 8.29 8.03 3.77
CA ALA A 108 7.49 7.10 4.56
C ALA A 108 6.40 6.43 3.72
N TYR A 109 5.70 7.21 2.90
CA TYR A 109 4.67 6.72 1.99
C TYR A 109 5.24 5.75 0.96
N MET A 110 6.34 6.10 0.27
CA MET A 110 6.95 5.24 -0.75
C MET A 110 7.50 3.95 -0.15
N THR A 111 8.04 3.99 1.06
CA THR A 111 8.45 2.80 1.81
C THR A 111 7.23 1.92 2.09
N SER A 112 6.14 2.50 2.59
CA SER A 112 4.88 1.79 2.82
C SER A 112 4.32 1.18 1.52
N ALA A 113 4.27 1.94 0.43
CA ALA A 113 3.76 1.49 -0.87
C ALA A 113 4.59 0.33 -1.41
N SER A 114 5.92 0.39 -1.28
CA SER A 114 6.84 -0.67 -1.69
C SER A 114 6.59 -1.98 -0.93
N LEU A 115 6.37 -1.91 0.38
CA LEU A 115 6.04 -3.09 1.19
C LEU A 115 4.75 -3.78 0.72
N SER A 116 3.76 -3.02 0.25
CA SER A 116 2.52 -3.60 -0.30
C SER A 116 2.72 -4.15 -1.71
N TYR A 117 3.33 -3.35 -2.59
CA TYR A 117 3.47 -3.67 -4.01
C TYR A 117 4.38 -4.89 -4.27
N PHE A 118 5.47 -5.02 -3.50
CA PHE A 118 6.42 -6.12 -3.64
C PHE A 118 6.12 -7.32 -2.74
N ALA A 119 5.02 -7.32 -1.98
CA ALA A 119 4.68 -8.43 -1.10
C ALA A 119 4.51 -9.76 -1.87
N PRO A 120 5.00 -10.91 -1.34
CA PRO A 120 4.78 -12.24 -1.93
C PRO A 120 3.30 -12.56 -2.14
N PRO A 121 2.92 -13.53 -2.99
CA PRO A 121 1.53 -13.84 -3.31
C PRO A 121 0.68 -14.18 -2.07
N ALA A 122 -0.61 -13.86 -2.11
CA ALA A 122 -1.57 -14.26 -1.09
C ALA A 122 -1.84 -15.78 -1.13
N GLN A 123 -2.34 -16.35 -0.03
CA GLN A 123 -2.77 -17.76 0.00
C GLN A 123 -4.03 -17.99 -0.86
N LYS A 124 -4.93 -17.00 -0.89
CA LYS A 124 -6.18 -17.07 -1.64
C LYS A 124 -6.46 -15.73 -2.33
N TYR A 125 -7.00 -15.83 -3.54
CA TYR A 125 -7.59 -14.70 -4.26
C TYR A 125 -9.12 -14.89 -4.36
N ASP A 126 -9.86 -13.78 -4.34
CA ASP A 126 -11.32 -13.76 -4.46
C ASP A 126 -11.73 -12.81 -5.59
N SER A 127 -12.78 -13.17 -6.33
CA SER A 127 -13.35 -12.38 -7.41
C SER A 127 -14.35 -11.32 -6.91
N LYS A 128 -14.91 -11.50 -5.71
CA LYS A 128 -15.92 -10.61 -5.11
C LYS A 128 -15.38 -9.22 -4.81
N ILE A 129 -16.29 -8.24 -4.72
CA ILE A 129 -15.95 -6.90 -4.23
C ILE A 129 -15.89 -6.95 -2.72
N SER A 130 -14.69 -6.72 -2.19
CA SER A 130 -14.41 -6.67 -0.76
C SER A 130 -13.77 -5.34 -0.38
N SER A 131 -13.69 -5.02 0.91
CA SER A 131 -13.06 -3.77 1.37
C SER A 131 -11.62 -3.65 0.85
N MET A 132 -10.89 -4.76 0.77
CA MET A 132 -9.51 -4.81 0.24
C MET A 132 -9.43 -4.63 -1.26
N LYS A 133 -10.47 -5.02 -2.01
CA LYS A 133 -10.56 -4.72 -3.45
C LYS A 133 -10.82 -3.23 -3.68
N ILE A 134 -11.67 -2.61 -2.86
CA ILE A 134 -11.92 -1.16 -2.90
C ILE A 134 -10.65 -0.39 -2.48
N HIS A 135 -9.97 -0.80 -1.40
CA HIS A 135 -8.68 -0.22 -0.99
C HIS A 135 -7.67 -0.22 -2.13
N ARG A 136 -7.61 -1.30 -2.92
CA ARG A 136 -6.71 -1.39 -4.08
C ARG A 136 -7.08 -0.44 -5.21
N TRP A 137 -8.36 -0.15 -5.42
CA TRP A 137 -8.76 0.86 -6.40
C TRP A 137 -8.40 2.26 -5.91
N LEU A 138 -8.65 2.54 -4.63
CA LEU A 138 -8.22 3.78 -3.99
C LEU A 138 -6.70 3.92 -3.97
N SER A 139 -5.95 2.81 -3.99
CA SER A 139 -4.49 2.88 -4.02
C SER A 139 -3.91 3.46 -5.29
N TYR A 140 -4.60 3.32 -6.43
CA TYR A 140 -4.22 4.05 -7.63
C TYR A 140 -4.41 5.56 -7.46
N VAL A 141 -5.53 5.98 -6.84
CA VAL A 141 -5.83 7.39 -6.61
C VAL A 141 -4.82 8.02 -5.66
N HIS A 142 -4.62 7.43 -4.47
CA HIS A 142 -3.68 8.01 -3.52
C HIS A 142 -2.22 7.90 -3.96
N PHE A 143 -1.84 6.86 -4.71
CA PHE A 143 -0.49 6.78 -5.27
C PHE A 143 -0.22 7.87 -6.30
N VAL A 144 -1.10 8.07 -7.27
CA VAL A 144 -0.97 9.15 -8.25
C VAL A 144 -0.95 10.52 -7.55
N GLY A 145 -1.82 10.71 -6.56
CA GLY A 145 -1.84 11.91 -5.74
C GLY A 145 -0.51 12.19 -5.03
N MET A 146 0.03 11.20 -4.33
CA MET A 146 1.31 11.32 -3.61
C MET A 146 2.52 11.60 -4.52
N MET A 147 2.46 11.19 -5.79
CA MET A 147 3.46 11.54 -6.79
C MET A 147 3.27 12.97 -7.32
N ALA A 148 2.03 13.42 -7.49
CA ALA A 148 1.70 14.71 -8.06
C ALA A 148 1.87 15.88 -7.07
N VAL A 149 1.51 15.72 -5.80
CA VAL A 149 1.49 16.81 -4.80
C VAL A 149 2.84 17.54 -4.66
N PRO A 150 4.00 16.86 -4.57
CA PRO A 150 5.30 17.55 -4.50
C PRO A 150 5.63 18.36 -5.75
N VAL A 151 5.25 17.85 -6.94
CA VAL A 151 5.44 18.55 -8.22
C VAL A 151 4.57 19.81 -8.25
N LEU A 152 3.28 19.68 -7.88
CA LEU A 152 2.37 20.80 -7.79
C LEU A 152 2.83 21.85 -6.77
N GLY A 153 3.45 21.42 -5.66
CA GLY A 153 4.03 22.33 -4.67
C GLY A 153 5.17 23.18 -5.24
N LYS A 154 6.01 22.61 -6.11
CA LYS A 154 7.03 23.38 -6.85
C LYS A 154 6.39 24.34 -7.85
N ASN A 155 5.34 23.90 -8.55
CA ASN A 155 4.64 24.71 -9.54
C ASN A 155 4.01 25.98 -8.96
N ILE A 156 3.61 25.99 -7.67
CA ILE A 156 3.12 27.21 -7.00
C ILE A 156 4.15 28.35 -7.10
N VAL A 157 5.44 28.03 -6.97
CA VAL A 157 6.52 29.02 -6.93
C VAL A 157 6.86 29.55 -8.32
N THR A 158 6.63 28.76 -9.37
CA THR A 158 7.01 29.09 -10.76
C THR A 158 5.83 29.50 -11.64
N SER A 159 4.60 29.44 -11.12
CA SER A 159 3.39 29.78 -11.86
C SER A 159 3.19 31.29 -11.99
N ASN A 160 2.77 31.74 -13.18
CA ASN A 160 2.30 33.12 -13.40
C ASN A 160 0.93 33.38 -12.76
N ASP A 161 0.20 32.32 -12.42
CA ASP A 161 -1.10 32.37 -11.74
C ASP A 161 -0.96 31.58 -10.43
N TYR A 162 -0.60 32.30 -9.36
CA TYR A 162 -0.34 31.74 -8.04
C TYR A 162 -1.59 31.08 -7.46
N ASP A 163 -2.74 31.75 -7.52
CA ASP A 163 -3.99 31.30 -6.90
C ASP A 163 -4.50 30.00 -7.54
N LYS A 164 -4.40 29.90 -8.88
CA LYS A 164 -4.75 28.67 -9.58
C LYS A 164 -3.81 27.53 -9.22
N ALA A 165 -2.49 27.76 -9.17
CA ALA A 165 -1.51 26.73 -8.82
C ALA A 165 -1.69 26.25 -7.37
N LEU A 166 -1.93 27.18 -6.44
CA LEU A 166 -2.23 26.87 -5.04
C LEU A 166 -3.51 26.04 -4.94
N LYS A 167 -4.59 26.45 -5.60
CA LYS A 167 -5.87 25.71 -5.62
C LYS A 167 -5.70 24.30 -6.16
N GLN A 168 -4.91 24.11 -7.23
CA GLN A 168 -4.61 22.79 -7.78
C GLN A 168 -3.86 21.91 -6.79
N HIS A 169 -2.79 22.44 -6.17
CA HIS A 169 -2.04 21.72 -5.14
C HIS A 169 -2.93 21.28 -3.97
N GLN A 170 -3.75 22.20 -3.42
CA GLN A 170 -4.67 21.90 -2.32
C GLN A 170 -5.73 20.86 -2.72
N THR A 171 -6.29 20.97 -3.93
CA THR A 171 -7.31 20.03 -4.42
C THR A 171 -6.76 18.62 -4.50
N VAL A 172 -5.58 18.44 -5.11
CA VAL A 172 -4.95 17.12 -5.23
C VAL A 172 -4.53 16.60 -3.86
N ALA A 173 -3.96 17.45 -2.99
CA ALA A 173 -3.60 17.06 -1.63
C ALA A 173 -4.82 16.57 -0.83
N ASN A 174 -5.95 17.27 -0.90
CA ASN A 174 -7.18 16.89 -0.21
C ASN A 174 -7.77 15.58 -0.76
N ILE A 175 -7.83 15.39 -2.07
CA ILE A 175 -8.29 14.14 -2.68
C ILE A 175 -7.38 12.97 -2.25
N THR A 176 -6.07 13.20 -2.24
CA THR A 176 -5.09 12.20 -1.79
C THR A 176 -5.30 11.82 -0.34
N PHE A 177 -5.41 12.81 0.55
CA PHE A 177 -5.65 12.60 1.98
C PHE A 177 -6.97 11.87 2.25
N MET A 178 -8.06 12.26 1.57
CA MET A 178 -9.36 11.59 1.69
C MET A 178 -9.30 10.16 1.18
N SER A 179 -8.65 9.91 0.03
CA SER A 179 -8.46 8.58 -0.52
C SER A 179 -7.66 7.69 0.43
N MET A 180 -6.59 8.20 1.05
CA MET A 180 -5.80 7.46 2.04
C MET A 180 -6.59 7.19 3.32
N SER A 181 -7.37 8.17 3.79
CA SER A 181 -8.21 8.03 4.98
C SER A 181 -9.27 6.95 4.78
N LEU A 182 -9.96 6.97 3.64
CA LEU A 182 -10.94 5.94 3.29
C LEU A 182 -10.27 4.58 3.13
N SER A 183 -9.11 4.51 2.46
CA SER A 183 -8.30 3.30 2.36
C SER A 183 -7.95 2.73 3.74
N ALA A 184 -7.61 3.57 4.72
CA ALA A 184 -7.33 3.13 6.08
C ALA A 184 -8.58 2.60 6.79
N LEU A 185 -9.73 3.28 6.67
CA LEU A 185 -11.00 2.84 7.26
C LEU A 185 -11.43 1.46 6.74
N LEU A 186 -11.27 1.22 5.44
CA LEU A 186 -11.59 -0.06 4.81
C LEU A 186 -10.80 -1.25 5.40
N THR A 187 -9.63 -1.00 5.99
CA THR A 187 -8.82 -2.07 6.62
C THR A 187 -9.40 -2.61 7.93
N PHE A 188 -10.34 -1.88 8.54
CA PHE A 188 -11.03 -2.31 9.76
C PHE A 188 -12.37 -3.02 9.49
N LEU A 189 -12.85 -3.01 8.25
CA LEU A 189 -14.08 -3.70 7.87
C LEU A 189 -13.82 -5.18 7.59
N PRO A 190 -14.75 -6.09 7.94
CA PRO A 190 -14.64 -7.50 7.57
C PRO A 190 -14.66 -7.66 6.04
N TYR A 191 -13.84 -8.57 5.51
CA TYR A 191 -13.70 -8.81 4.07
C TYR A 191 -13.40 -10.27 3.73
#